data_AF-A0A2N0P4R9-F1
#
_entry.id   AF-A0A2N0P4R9-F1
#
_cell.length_a   1.000
_cell.length_b   1.000
_cell.length_c   1.000
_cell.angle_alpha   90.00
_cell.angle_beta   90.00
_cell.angle_gamma   90.00
#
_symmetry.space_group_name_H-M   'P 1'
#
loop_
_entity.id
_entity.type
_entity.pdbx_description
1 polymer ?
#
loop_
_entity_poly.entity_id
_entity_poly.type
_entity_poly.pdbx_seq_one_letter_code
_entity_poly.pdbx_strand_id
1 'polypeptide(L)'
;MQDYNKWVTRPANPLLHRQYAHEWLRCFSKPSREAHFKEHGVRWSELLRLPYMDPIRFAVVDPMHCLFLGVAKWIIKSIFINQNKLNMEQLQTAQNRMDHVNLPPDIGQIPPKIAIGNDGFSNLTADQ
;
A
#
# COMPACT_ATOMS: atom_id res chain seq x y z
N MET A 1 -9.74 -2.44 13.51
CA MET A 1 -8.45 -2.78 12.88
C MET A 1 -8.76 -3.66 11.69
N GLN A 2 -8.46 -3.24 10.46
CA GLN A 2 -8.78 -4.04 9.26
C GLN A 2 -7.92 -5.31 9.26
N ASP A 3 -8.50 -6.46 8.93
CA ASP A 3 -7.75 -7.72 8.82
C ASP A 3 -6.93 -7.72 7.52
N TYR A 4 -5.67 -7.32 7.65
CA TYR A 4 -4.77 -7.18 6.52
C TYR A 4 -4.24 -8.52 5.96
N ASN A 5 -4.50 -9.64 6.63
CA ASN A 5 -4.04 -10.97 6.19
C ASN A 5 -4.82 -11.51 4.98
N LYS A 6 -5.94 -10.87 4.62
CA LYS A 6 -6.80 -11.28 3.49
C LYS A 6 -6.49 -10.55 2.18
N TRP A 7 -5.52 -9.63 2.17
CA TRP A 7 -5.23 -8.83 0.97
C TRP A 7 -4.51 -9.69 -0.07
N VAL A 8 -5.25 -10.07 -1.12
CA VAL A 8 -4.73 -10.88 -2.21
C VAL A 8 -3.96 -9.98 -3.18
N THR A 9 -2.67 -10.27 -3.38
CA THR A 9 -1.83 -9.62 -4.38
C THR A 9 -2.11 -10.22 -5.76
N ARG A 10 -3.15 -9.73 -6.44
CA ARG A 10 -3.39 -10.07 -7.86
C ARG A 10 -2.53 -9.16 -8.75
N PRO A 11 -1.96 -9.68 -9.84
CA PRO A 11 -1.26 -8.84 -10.81
C PRO A 11 -2.23 -7.80 -11.38
N ALA A 12 -1.77 -6.56 -11.48
CA ALA A 12 -2.54 -5.47 -12.06
C ALA A 12 -2.84 -5.75 -13.54
N ASN A 13 -4.12 -5.77 -13.93
CA ASN A 13 -4.54 -5.89 -15.31
C ASN A 13 -5.50 -4.74 -15.67
N PRO A 14 -5.01 -3.69 -16.38
CA PRO A 14 -5.83 -2.53 -16.73
C PRO A 14 -7.04 -2.85 -17.61
N LEU A 15 -6.95 -3.86 -18.49
CA LEU A 15 -8.06 -4.28 -19.34
C LEU A 15 -9.17 -4.92 -18.51
N LEU A 16 -8.80 -5.80 -17.58
CA LEU A 16 -9.74 -6.42 -16.65
C LEU A 16 -10.40 -5.39 -15.73
N HIS A 17 -9.64 -4.41 -15.26
CA HIS A 17 -10.20 -3.30 -14.48
C HIS A 17 -11.25 -2.51 -15.29
N ARG A 18 -10.98 -2.22 -16.57
CA ARG A 18 -11.96 -1.55 -17.44
C ARG A 18 -13.20 -2.41 -17.67
N GLN A 19 -13.03 -3.72 -17.88
CA GLN A 19 -14.15 -4.65 -18.02
C GLN A 19 -15.05 -4.61 -16.78
N TYR A 20 -14.49 -4.77 -15.59
CA TYR A 20 -15.24 -4.67 -14.33
C TYR A 20 -15.90 -3.30 -14.14
N ALA A 21 -15.22 -2.21 -14.48
CA ALA A 21 -15.84 -0.88 -14.40
C ALA A 21 -17.05 -0.73 -15.35
N HIS A 22 -16.99 -1.31 -16.55
CA HIS A 22 -18.11 -1.31 -17.49
C HIS A 22 -19.27 -2.21 -17.04
N GLU A 23 -18.97 -3.36 -16.46
CA GLU A 23 -19.99 -4.23 -15.85
C GLU A 23 -20.70 -3.51 -14.71
N TRP A 24 -19.95 -2.84 -13.83
CA TRP A 24 -20.50 -2.01 -12.77
C TRP A 24 -21.42 -0.90 -13.30
N LEU A 25 -21.04 -0.25 -14.41
CA LEU A 25 -21.87 0.76 -15.07
C LEU A 25 -23.19 0.17 -15.58
N ARG A 26 -23.16 -1.05 -16.12
CA ARG A 26 -24.32 -1.76 -16.66
C ARG A 26 -25.27 -2.29 -15.58
N CYS A 27 -24.84 -2.39 -14.32
CA CYS A 27 -25.71 -2.76 -13.21
C CYS A 27 -26.88 -1.77 -13.09
N PHE A 28 -28.11 -2.31 -13.11
CA PHE A 28 -29.36 -1.54 -13.14
C PHE A 28 -29.81 -1.02 -11.76
N SER A 29 -29.26 -1.55 -10.66
CA SER A 29 -29.69 -1.21 -9.31
C SER A 29 -28.52 -0.90 -8.38
N LYS A 30 -28.77 -0.07 -7.36
CA LYS A 30 -27.78 0.25 -6.33
C LYS A 30 -27.27 -1.00 -5.59
N PRO A 31 -28.12 -1.98 -5.20
CA PRO A 31 -27.64 -3.23 -4.59
C PRO A 31 -26.73 -4.04 -5.52
N SER A 32 -27.05 -4.11 -6.81
CA SER A 32 -26.22 -4.83 -7.79
C SER A 32 -24.84 -4.17 -7.96
N ARG A 33 -24.78 -2.83 -8.00
CA ARG A 33 -23.52 -2.08 -8.01
C ARG A 33 -22.68 -2.31 -6.77
N GLU A 34 -23.32 -2.35 -5.59
CA GLU A 34 -22.60 -2.58 -4.33
C GLU A 34 -22.07 -4.01 -4.24
N ALA A 35 -22.85 -5.00 -4.69
CA ALA A 35 -22.40 -6.39 -4.76
C ALA A 35 -21.20 -6.56 -5.70
N HIS A 36 -21.27 -5.97 -6.91
CA HIS A 36 -20.16 -5.99 -7.87
C HIS A 36 -18.91 -5.29 -7.32
N PHE A 37 -19.07 -4.14 -6.68
CA PHE A 37 -17.96 -3.45 -6.01
C PHE A 37 -17.35 -4.29 -4.88
N LYS A 38 -18.17 -4.98 -4.08
CA LYS A 38 -17.67 -5.84 -3.00
C LYS A 38 -16.85 -7.04 -3.52
N GLU A 39 -17.20 -7.55 -4.70
CA GLU A 39 -16.51 -8.67 -5.34
C GLU A 39 -15.22 -8.25 -6.05
N HIS A 40 -15.27 -7.17 -6.84
CA HIS A 40 -14.17 -6.76 -7.72
C HIS A 40 -13.38 -5.54 -7.23
N GLY A 41 -13.94 -4.72 -6.35
CA GLY A 41 -13.32 -3.50 -5.84
C GLY A 41 -13.29 -2.33 -6.83
N VAL A 42 -14.02 -2.41 -7.95
CA VAL A 42 -13.96 -1.43 -9.05
C VAL A 42 -15.29 -0.69 -9.21
N ARG A 43 -15.22 0.60 -9.57
CA ARG A 43 -16.37 1.45 -9.93
C ARG A 43 -16.14 2.12 -11.28
N TRP A 44 -17.23 2.48 -11.96
CA TRP A 44 -17.13 3.31 -13.16
C TRP A 44 -16.69 4.73 -12.81
N SER A 45 -15.82 5.29 -13.65
CA SER A 45 -15.46 6.71 -13.66
C SER A 45 -15.39 7.17 -15.11
N GLU A 46 -15.84 8.40 -15.37
CA GLU A 46 -15.74 9.02 -16.69
C GLU A 46 -14.28 9.13 -17.19
N LEU A 47 -13.32 9.16 -16.27
CA LEU A 47 -11.88 9.14 -16.59
C LEU A 47 -11.47 7.87 -17.36
N LEU A 48 -12.18 6.75 -17.19
CA LEU A 48 -11.89 5.50 -17.90
C LEU A 48 -12.19 5.55 -19.40
N ARG A 49 -12.89 6.58 -19.88
CA ARG A 49 -13.08 6.83 -21.31
C ARG A 49 -11.79 7.25 -22.01
N LEU A 50 -10.85 7.83 -21.28
CA LEU A 50 -9.58 8.30 -21.82
C LEU A 50 -8.65 7.11 -22.06
N PRO A 51 -8.16 6.88 -23.30
CA PRO A 51 -7.33 5.71 -23.61
C PRO A 51 -6.08 5.57 -22.74
N TYR A 52 -5.48 6.69 -22.37
CA TYR A 52 -4.27 6.75 -21.54
C TYR A 52 -4.52 6.63 -20.03
N MET A 53 -5.77 6.72 -19.56
CA MET A 53 -6.04 6.65 -18.14
C MET A 53 -5.91 5.22 -17.62
N ASP A 54 -4.96 5.04 -16.71
CA ASP A 54 -4.74 3.81 -15.96
C ASP A 54 -4.78 4.14 -14.45
N PRO A 55 -5.96 3.99 -13.79
CA PRO A 55 -6.09 4.29 -12.37
C PRO A 55 -5.20 3.44 -11.49
N ILE A 56 -4.81 2.25 -11.93
CA ILE A 56 -3.95 1.36 -11.13
C ILE A 56 -2.54 1.93 -11.08
N ARG A 57 -2.05 2.46 -12.20
CA ARG A 57 -0.69 3.06 -12.29
C ARG A 57 -0.66 4.51 -11.82
N PHE A 58 -1.78 5.23 -11.93
CA PHE A 58 -1.87 6.64 -11.56
C PHE A 58 -2.39 6.87 -10.14
N ALA A 59 -2.81 5.82 -9.43
CA ALA A 59 -3.06 5.89 -8.01
C ALA A 59 -1.73 6.17 -7.28
N VAL A 60 -1.48 7.45 -7.00
CA VAL A 60 -0.35 7.86 -6.16
C VAL A 60 -0.69 7.45 -4.73
N VAL A 61 0.12 6.54 -4.18
CA VAL A 61 0.09 6.25 -2.75
C VAL A 61 0.63 7.48 -2.03
N ASP A 62 -0.19 8.14 -1.21
CA ASP A 62 0.27 9.20 -0.34
C ASP A 62 1.09 8.58 0.81
N PRO A 63 2.43 8.72 0.81
CA PRO A 63 3.26 8.08 1.81
C PRO A 63 2.98 8.62 3.22
N MET A 64 2.59 9.89 3.35
CA MET A 64 2.30 10.49 4.66
C MET A 64 1.03 9.89 5.25
N HIS A 65 -0.05 9.82 4.45
CA HIS A 65 -1.31 9.23 4.90
C HIS A 65 -1.16 7.73 5.20
N CYS A 66 -0.40 6.99 4.38
CA CYS A 66 -0.14 5.57 4.62
C CYS A 66 0.70 5.32 5.88
N LEU A 67 1.62 6.23 6.22
CA LEU A 67 2.36 6.19 7.47
C LEU A 67 1.43 6.39 8.67
N PHE A 68 0.60 7.44 8.63
CA PHE A 68 -0.34 7.77 9.71
C PHE A 68 -1.47 6.74 9.90
N LEU A 69 -1.86 6.00 8.87
CA LEU A 69 -2.84 4.92 9.01
C LEU A 69 -2.23 3.59 9.49
N GLY A 70 -0.91 3.52 9.72
CA GLY A 70 -0.20 2.29 10.05
C GLY A 70 -0.11 1.28 8.87
N VAL A 71 -0.53 1.70 7.67
CA VAL A 71 -0.50 0.88 6.43
C VAL A 71 0.94 0.68 5.97
N ALA A 72 1.81 1.67 6.16
CA ALA A 72 3.23 1.59 5.83
C ALA A 72 3.91 0.37 6.49
N LYS A 73 3.60 0.10 7.77
CA LYS A 73 4.11 -1.08 8.49
C LYS A 73 3.69 -2.38 7.82
N TRP A 74 2.42 -2.48 7.41
CA TRP A 74 1.91 -3.66 6.71
C TRP A 74 2.57 -3.84 5.34
N ILE A 75 2.73 -2.77 4.56
CA ILE A 75 3.41 -2.82 3.24
C ILE A 75 4.81 -3.41 3.39
N ILE A 76 5.58 -2.89 4.35
CA ILE A 76 6.96 -3.33 4.57
C ILE A 76 6.99 -4.82 4.95
N LYS A 77 6.18 -5.25 5.91
CA LYS A 77 6.17 -6.66 6.34
C LYS A 77 5.61 -7.61 5.26
N SER A 78 4.42 -7.32 4.75
CA SER A 78 3.67 -8.25 3.89
C SER A 78 4.14 -8.27 2.45
N ILE A 79 4.70 -7.16 1.95
CA ILE A 79 5.18 -7.09 0.57
C ILE A 79 6.69 -7.23 0.56
N PHE A 80 7.42 -6.40 1.31
CA PHE A 80 8.88 -6.41 1.15
C PHE A 80 9.54 -7.61 1.82
N ILE A 81 9.11 -8.01 3.00
CA ILE A 81 9.75 -9.12 3.73
C ILE A 81 9.16 -10.45 3.29
N ASN A 82 7.84 -10.62 3.35
CA ASN A 82 7.21 -11.90 2.99
C ASN A 82 7.39 -12.30 1.52
N GLN A 83 7.59 -11.35 0.60
CA GLN A 83 7.91 -11.65 -0.81
C GLN A 83 9.42 -11.67 -1.10
N ASN A 84 10.26 -11.69 -0.06
CA ASN A 84 11.73 -11.70 -0.15
C ASN A 84 12.29 -10.58 -1.03
N LYS A 85 11.70 -9.38 -0.99
CA LYS A 85 12.26 -8.18 -1.63
C LYS A 85 13.29 -7.48 -0.75
N LEU A 86 13.14 -7.61 0.57
CA LEU A 86 14.07 -7.15 1.59
C LEU A 86 14.41 -8.29 2.54
N ASN A 87 15.70 -8.47 2.82
CA ASN A 87 16.21 -9.45 3.77
C ASN A 87 16.70 -8.78 5.06
N MET A 88 16.80 -9.54 6.15
CA MET A 88 17.27 -9.03 7.44
C MET A 88 18.68 -8.43 7.38
N GLU A 89 19.59 -8.98 6.58
CA GLU A 89 20.93 -8.39 6.37
C GLU A 89 20.87 -6.99 5.74
N GLN A 90 19.93 -6.79 4.80
CA GLN A 90 19.72 -5.48 4.17
C GLN A 90 19.10 -4.50 5.17
N LEU A 91 18.22 -4.97 6.05
CA LEU A 91 17.65 -4.15 7.13
C LEU A 91 18.72 -3.74 8.16
N GLN A 92 19.64 -4.64 8.52
CA GLN A 92 20.78 -4.33 9.38
C GLN A 92 21.72 -3.32 8.71
N THR A 93 21.99 -3.49 7.41
CA THR A 93 22.77 -2.52 6.63
C THR A 93 22.11 -1.14 6.62
N ALA A 94 20.78 -1.10 6.47
CA ALA A 94 20.01 0.15 6.53
C ALA A 94 20.08 0.79 7.92
N GLN A 95 19.94 0.00 9.00
CA GLN A 95 20.09 0.48 10.37
C GLN A 95 21.47 1.11 10.59
N ASN A 96 22.54 0.39 10.23
CA ASN A 96 23.91 0.90 10.37
C ASN A 96 24.10 2.23 9.62
N ARG A 97 23.52 2.38 8.42
CA ARG A 97 23.60 3.65 7.69
C ARG A 97 22.85 4.77 8.41
N MET A 98 21.66 4.48 8.92
CA MET A 98 20.83 5.45 9.63
C MET A 98 21.46 5.92 10.95
N ASP A 99 22.16 5.05 11.66
CA ASP A 99 22.88 5.40 12.89
C ASP A 99 24.00 6.44 12.66
N HIS A 100 24.48 6.56 11.42
CA HIS A 100 25.50 7.53 11.02
C HIS A 100 24.90 8.78 10.35
N VAL A 101 23.58 8.89 10.23
CA VAL A 101 22.90 10.08 9.71
C VAL A 101 22.82 11.12 10.83
N ASN A 102 23.62 12.18 10.72
CA ASN A 102 23.50 13.34 11.58
C ASN A 102 22.36 14.22 11.07
N LEU A 103 21.29 14.33 11.85
CA LEU A 103 20.25 15.30 11.57
C LEU A 103 20.54 16.64 12.25
N PRO A 104 20.21 17.75 11.58
CA PRO A 104 20.21 19.05 12.23
C PRO A 104 19.05 19.12 13.27
N PRO A 105 19.17 19.94 14.33
CA PRO A 105 18.27 19.92 15.49
C PRO A 105 16.81 20.28 15.19
N ASP A 106 16.58 20.92 14.05
CA ASP A 106 15.28 21.33 13.50
C ASP A 106 14.53 20.19 12.83
N ILE A 107 15.20 19.09 12.48
CA ILE A 107 14.58 17.85 12.00
C ILE A 107 14.47 16.90 13.19
N GLY A 108 13.24 16.54 13.57
CA GLY A 108 12.95 15.69 14.73
C GLY A 108 13.66 14.33 14.73
N GLN A 109 13.49 13.59 15.83
CA GLN A 109 14.20 12.32 16.03
C GLN A 109 13.79 11.24 15.01
N ILE A 110 14.77 10.62 14.36
CA ILE A 110 14.53 9.45 13.50
C ILE A 110 14.07 8.27 14.37
N PRO A 111 13.05 7.50 13.95
CA PRO A 111 12.70 6.27 14.63
C PRO A 111 13.91 5.31 14.63
N PRO A 112 14.48 4.96 15.80
CA PRO A 112 15.82 4.35 15.88
C PRO A 112 15.86 2.85 15.53
N LYS A 113 14.77 2.26 15.02
CA LYS A 113 14.51 0.81 15.16
C LYS A 113 14.00 0.15 13.87
N ILE A 114 14.80 0.18 12.82
CA ILE A 114 14.53 -0.43 11.51
C ILE A 114 14.66 -1.96 11.57
N ALA A 115 15.72 -2.49 12.17
CA ALA A 115 16.01 -3.93 12.18
C ALA A 115 15.41 -4.69 13.40
N ILE A 116 14.57 -4.06 14.22
CA ILE A 116 14.12 -4.65 15.50
C ILE A 116 12.93 -5.60 15.30
N GLY A 117 13.01 -6.79 15.91
CA GLY A 117 12.01 -7.86 15.84
C GLY A 117 12.32 -8.91 14.76
N ASN A 118 11.67 -10.08 14.81
CA ASN A 118 11.93 -11.18 13.86
C ASN A 118 11.76 -10.80 12.38
N ASP A 119 10.95 -9.77 12.11
CA ASP A 119 10.70 -9.27 10.75
C ASP A 119 11.06 -7.78 10.59
N GLY A 120 11.85 -7.17 11.49
CA GLY A 120 12.12 -5.73 11.44
C GLY A 120 10.87 -4.82 11.60
N PHE A 121 11.11 -3.51 11.74
CA PHE A 121 10.09 -2.45 11.86
C PHE A 121 8.97 -2.71 12.89
N SER A 122 9.23 -3.52 13.92
CA SER A 122 8.24 -3.94 14.92
C SER A 122 7.59 -2.76 15.66
N ASN A 123 8.31 -1.65 15.81
CA ASN A 123 7.87 -0.45 16.53
C ASN A 123 7.50 0.73 15.61
N LEU A 124 7.32 0.51 14.31
CA LEU A 124 6.85 1.57 13.41
C LEU A 124 5.36 1.85 13.72
N THR A 125 5.08 2.97 14.38
CA THR A 125 3.72 3.46 14.66
C THR A 125 3.51 4.83 14.02
N ALA A 126 2.26 5.11 13.68
CA ALA A 126 1.82 6.40 13.14
C ALA A 126 1.97 7.54 14.15
N ASP A 127 1.76 7.20 15.42
CA ASP A 127 1.76 8.13 16.54
C ASP A 127 3.08 7.89 17.30
N GLN A 128 3.95 8.89 17.31
CA GLN A 128 5.10 8.98 18.20
C GLN A 128 5.12 10.37 18.83
#